data_AF-A0A8T4CR66-F1
#
_entry.id   AF-A0A8T4CR66-F1
#
_cell.length_a   1.000
_cell.length_b   1.000
_cell.length_c   1.000
_cell.angle_alpha   90.00
_cell.angle_beta   90.00
_cell.angle_gamma   90.00
#
_symmetry.space_group_name_H-M   'P 1'
#
loop_
_entity.id
_entity.type
_entity.pdbx_description
1 polymer ?
#
loop_
_entity_poly.entity_id
_entity_poly.type
_entity_poly.pdbx_seq_one_letter_code
_entity_poly.pdbx_strand_id
1 'polypeptide(L)'
;MANPNQSNPYDSDEPVGIISKSQAKREATELQKLGATLLEFSPKQLLPLNLPENLLQALEEGRKITANVATARNKQYIGKLMRNIDPAPIYAFLDAQKGITNEHNIWLHQIERLRERMLNDAKAVEKFIADYPSVDIQHLRQLIRNAQKERQQQEAGKHVPPKAFRELFQLMKTFIKEPATGYQNEAASDEENTEE
;
A
#
# COMPACT_ATOMS: atom_id res chain seq x y z
N MET A 1 31.77 -51.26 -53.55
CA MET A 1 31.05 -49.99 -53.66
C MET A 1 30.44 -49.66 -52.30
N ALA A 2 30.55 -48.41 -51.88
CA ALA A 2 29.91 -47.73 -50.73
C ALA A 2 30.38 -48.05 -49.29
N ASN A 3 31.03 -47.03 -48.72
CA ASN A 3 31.34 -46.71 -47.32
C ASN A 3 30.16 -45.85 -46.75
N PRO A 4 30.23 -45.25 -45.55
CA PRO A 4 30.04 -45.73 -44.17
C PRO A 4 28.79 -45.11 -43.48
N ASN A 5 28.56 -45.49 -42.22
CA ASN A 5 28.08 -44.63 -41.12
C ASN A 5 27.23 -43.39 -41.51
N GLN A 6 25.90 -43.51 -41.40
CA GLN A 6 25.01 -42.36 -41.22
C GLN A 6 24.38 -42.45 -39.83
N SER A 7 25.16 -42.05 -38.82
CA SER A 7 24.60 -41.46 -37.61
C SER A 7 23.72 -40.28 -38.04
N ASN A 8 22.40 -40.44 -37.89
CA ASN A 8 21.46 -39.35 -38.07
C ASN A 8 21.82 -38.21 -37.09
N PRO A 9 22.23 -37.01 -37.54
CA PRO A 9 22.71 -35.96 -36.65
C PRO A 9 21.58 -35.17 -35.96
N TYR A 10 20.33 -35.63 -36.06
CA TYR A 10 19.15 -34.90 -35.61
C TYR A 10 18.50 -35.44 -34.34
N ASP A 11 19.13 -36.36 -33.60
CA ASP A 11 18.64 -36.80 -32.28
C ASP A 11 19.04 -35.81 -31.18
N SER A 12 18.69 -34.55 -31.38
CA SER A 12 18.71 -33.50 -30.36
C SER A 12 17.32 -32.86 -30.33
N ASP A 13 16.30 -33.69 -30.10
CA ASP A 13 15.03 -33.25 -29.52
C ASP A 13 15.28 -32.96 -28.03
N GLU A 14 16.10 -31.95 -27.73
CA GLU A 14 15.96 -31.24 -26.45
C GLU A 14 14.63 -30.48 -26.54
N PRO A 15 13.61 -30.80 -25.72
CA PRO A 15 12.39 -30.04 -25.73
C PRO A 15 12.67 -28.66 -25.15
N VAL A 16 12.91 -27.69 -26.02
CA VAL A 16 12.96 -26.27 -25.68
C VAL A 16 11.58 -25.86 -25.15
N GLY A 17 11.45 -25.79 -23.82
CA GLY A 17 10.44 -24.96 -23.16
C GLY A 17 9.01 -25.52 -23.05
N ILE A 18 8.82 -26.80 -22.71
CA ILE A 18 7.48 -27.26 -22.29
C ILE A 18 7.20 -26.74 -20.88
N ILE A 19 6.54 -25.57 -20.78
CA ILE A 19 5.93 -25.07 -19.54
C ILE A 19 4.99 -26.17 -19.04
N SER A 20 5.25 -26.71 -17.85
CA SER A 20 4.38 -27.73 -17.24
C SER A 20 2.95 -27.19 -17.12
N LYS A 21 1.94 -28.01 -17.37
CA LYS A 21 0.51 -27.65 -17.16
C LYS A 21 0.26 -27.03 -15.77
N SER A 22 1.04 -27.46 -14.78
CA SER A 22 1.03 -26.93 -13.42
C SER A 22 1.58 -25.48 -13.34
N GLN A 23 2.65 -25.20 -14.07
CA GLN A 23 3.27 -23.88 -14.13
C GLN A 23 2.37 -22.86 -14.87
N ALA A 24 1.82 -23.23 -16.03
CA ALA A 24 0.89 -22.37 -16.76
C ALA A 24 -0.36 -22.01 -15.91
N LYS A 25 -0.84 -22.94 -15.08
CA LYS A 25 -1.94 -22.70 -14.14
C LYS A 25 -1.56 -21.72 -13.02
N ARG A 26 -0.32 -21.82 -12.49
CA ARG A 26 0.19 -20.90 -11.47
C ARG A 26 0.33 -19.49 -12.04
N GLU A 27 0.98 -19.34 -13.18
CA GLU A 27 1.15 -18.05 -13.89
C GLU A 27 -0.20 -17.38 -14.17
N ALA A 28 -1.16 -18.16 -14.68
CA ALA A 28 -2.53 -17.69 -14.89
C ALA A 28 -3.22 -17.17 -13.61
N THR A 29 -2.96 -17.82 -12.48
CA THR A 29 -3.52 -17.43 -11.18
C THR A 29 -2.83 -16.17 -10.64
N GLU A 30 -1.52 -16.07 -10.81
CA GLU A 30 -0.75 -14.89 -10.39
C GLU A 30 -1.14 -13.65 -11.20
N LEU A 31 -1.32 -13.77 -12.52
CA LEU A 31 -1.81 -12.67 -13.36
C LEU A 31 -3.22 -12.22 -12.98
N GLN A 32 -4.10 -13.15 -12.62
CA GLN A 32 -5.44 -12.82 -12.15
C GLN A 32 -5.39 -12.06 -10.81
N LYS A 33 -4.54 -12.50 -9.87
CA LYS A 33 -4.33 -11.79 -8.61
C LYS A 33 -3.77 -10.40 -8.84
N LEU A 34 -2.76 -10.28 -9.72
CA LEU A 34 -2.14 -9.02 -10.09
C LEU A 34 -3.18 -8.02 -10.62
N GLY A 35 -4.00 -8.45 -11.58
CA GLY A 35 -5.08 -7.63 -12.11
C GLY A 35 -6.16 -7.30 -11.09
N ALA A 36 -6.45 -8.21 -10.14
CA ALA A 36 -7.38 -7.92 -9.06
C ALA A 36 -6.84 -6.85 -8.09
N THR A 37 -5.53 -6.83 -7.82
CA THR A 37 -4.88 -5.79 -7.01
C THR A 37 -5.00 -4.39 -7.65
N LEU A 38 -5.04 -4.30 -8.98
CA LEU A 38 -5.25 -3.02 -9.67
C LEU A 38 -6.60 -2.35 -9.36
N LEU A 39 -7.61 -3.11 -8.92
CA LEU A 39 -8.91 -2.56 -8.53
C LEU A 39 -8.83 -1.64 -7.29
N GLU A 40 -7.79 -1.80 -6.47
CA GLU A 40 -7.57 -1.02 -5.24
C GLU A 40 -7.02 0.39 -5.52
N PHE A 41 -6.56 0.66 -6.75
CA PHE A 41 -5.99 1.94 -7.16
C PHE A 41 -7.01 2.77 -7.94
N SER A 42 -6.88 4.09 -7.89
CA SER A 42 -7.71 5.01 -8.66
C SER A 42 -7.31 5.05 -10.15
N PRO A 43 -8.21 5.47 -11.06
CA PRO A 43 -7.86 5.63 -12.48
C PRO A 43 -6.66 6.56 -12.70
N LYS A 44 -6.57 7.66 -11.92
CA LYS A 44 -5.45 8.60 -11.97
C LYS A 44 -4.11 7.93 -11.61
N GLN A 45 -4.11 7.05 -10.60
CA GLN A 45 -2.90 6.32 -10.19
C GLN A 45 -2.44 5.30 -11.25
N LEU A 46 -3.36 4.77 -12.05
CA LEU A 46 -3.04 3.79 -13.11
C LEU A 46 -2.66 4.44 -14.45
N LEU A 47 -2.88 5.75 -14.61
CA LEU A 47 -2.55 6.49 -15.83
C LEU A 47 -1.10 6.26 -16.32
N PRO A 48 -0.07 6.27 -15.46
CA PRO A 48 1.31 6.07 -15.88
C PRO A 48 1.59 4.69 -16.48
N LEU A 49 0.75 3.68 -16.20
CA LEU A 49 0.91 2.32 -16.73
C LEU A 49 0.48 2.20 -18.20
N ASN A 50 -0.22 3.21 -18.74
CA ASN A 50 -0.74 3.23 -20.11
C ASN A 50 -1.43 1.90 -20.49
N LEU A 51 -2.32 1.43 -19.61
CA LEU A 51 -3.00 0.15 -19.78
C LEU A 51 -3.95 0.20 -20.99
N PRO A 52 -4.17 -0.93 -21.68
CA PRO A 52 -5.13 -0.98 -22.78
C PRO A 52 -6.55 -0.62 -22.33
N GLU A 53 -7.31 0.01 -23.23
CA GLU A 53 -8.65 0.54 -22.93
C GLU A 53 -9.62 -0.53 -22.41
N ASN A 54 -9.56 -1.75 -22.97
CA ASN A 54 -10.39 -2.86 -22.51
C ASN A 54 -10.11 -3.28 -21.06
N LEU A 55 -8.87 -3.14 -20.59
CA LEU A 55 -8.49 -3.43 -19.21
C LEU A 55 -8.91 -2.28 -18.30
N LEU A 56 -8.74 -1.02 -18.73
CA LEU A 56 -9.22 0.14 -17.98
C LEU A 56 -10.73 0.10 -17.77
N GLN A 57 -11.50 -0.21 -18.81
CA GLN A 57 -12.95 -0.39 -18.71
C GLN A 57 -13.33 -1.52 -17.75
N ALA A 58 -12.66 -2.68 -17.86
CA ALA A 58 -12.92 -3.80 -16.97
C ALA A 58 -12.63 -3.47 -15.49
N LEU A 59 -11.61 -2.65 -15.22
CA LEU A 59 -11.29 -2.15 -13.88
C LEU A 59 -12.32 -1.14 -13.37
N GLU A 60 -12.80 -0.23 -14.23
CA GLU A 60 -13.83 0.73 -13.86
C GLU A 60 -15.16 0.04 -13.52
N GLU A 61 -15.60 -0.89 -14.37
CA GLU A 61 -16.78 -1.71 -14.12
C GLU A 61 -16.61 -2.53 -12.83
N GLY A 62 -15.44 -3.15 -12.66
CA GLY A 62 -15.11 -3.98 -11.49
C GLY A 62 -15.26 -3.24 -10.17
N ARG A 63 -14.96 -1.93 -10.13
CA ARG A 63 -15.11 -1.08 -8.93
C ARG A 63 -16.58 -0.79 -8.58
N LYS A 64 -17.48 -0.76 -9.57
CA LYS A 64 -18.92 -0.46 -9.37
C LYS A 64 -19.74 -1.70 -8.96
N ILE A 65 -19.22 -2.90 -9.21
CA ILE A 65 -19.93 -4.15 -8.94
C ILE A 65 -19.87 -4.52 -7.46
N THR A 66 -21.04 -4.63 -6.82
CA THR A 66 -21.19 -5.06 -5.43
C THR A 66 -21.54 -6.55 -5.28
N ALA A 67 -22.11 -7.17 -6.31
CA ALA A 67 -22.55 -8.57 -6.26
C ALA A 67 -21.38 -9.55 -6.37
N ASN A 68 -21.15 -10.36 -5.33
CA ASN A 68 -20.03 -11.31 -5.22
C ASN A 68 -19.78 -12.16 -6.49
N VAL A 69 -20.84 -12.69 -7.11
CA VAL A 69 -20.73 -13.52 -8.32
C VAL A 69 -20.24 -12.69 -9.51
N ALA A 70 -20.76 -11.48 -9.68
CA ALA A 70 -20.36 -10.59 -10.75
C ALA A 70 -18.92 -10.08 -10.54
N THR A 71 -18.53 -9.78 -9.29
CA THR A 71 -17.14 -9.42 -8.94
C THR A 71 -16.17 -10.56 -9.27
N ALA A 72 -16.53 -11.81 -8.94
CA ALA A 72 -15.69 -12.96 -9.26
C ALA A 72 -15.51 -13.15 -10.78
N ARG A 73 -16.58 -12.97 -11.57
CA ARG A 73 -16.53 -13.04 -13.03
C ARG A 73 -15.69 -11.91 -13.64
N ASN A 74 -15.86 -10.68 -13.17
CA ASN A 74 -15.06 -9.54 -13.62
C ASN A 74 -13.56 -9.75 -13.30
N LYS A 75 -13.21 -10.25 -12.11
CA LYS A 75 -11.82 -10.62 -11.76
C LYS A 75 -11.26 -11.69 -12.72
N GLN A 76 -12.05 -12.69 -13.11
CA GLN A 76 -11.61 -13.67 -14.11
C GLN A 76 -11.40 -13.05 -15.49
N TYR A 77 -12.29 -12.14 -15.91
CA TYR A 77 -12.16 -11.41 -17.17
C TYR A 77 -10.90 -10.53 -17.19
N ILE A 78 -10.65 -9.77 -16.12
CA ILE A 78 -9.39 -9.04 -15.92
C ILE A 78 -8.20 -10.00 -16.04
N GLY A 79 -8.24 -11.14 -15.35
CA GLY A 79 -7.18 -12.16 -15.44
C GLY A 79 -6.96 -12.72 -16.85
N LYS A 80 -7.98 -12.72 -17.72
CA LYS A 80 -7.84 -13.05 -19.15
C LYS A 80 -7.14 -11.92 -19.92
N LEU A 81 -7.51 -10.66 -19.66
CA LEU A 81 -6.88 -9.50 -20.30
C LEU A 81 -5.41 -9.35 -19.91
N MET A 82 -5.08 -9.61 -18.64
CA MET A 82 -3.70 -9.57 -18.10
C MET A 82 -2.74 -10.54 -18.80
N ARG A 83 -3.24 -11.60 -19.44
CA ARG A 83 -2.40 -12.55 -20.21
C ARG A 83 -1.96 -12.01 -21.57
N ASN A 84 -2.59 -10.95 -22.04
CA ASN A 84 -2.33 -10.34 -23.35
C ASN A 84 -1.45 -9.09 -23.25
N ILE A 85 -0.93 -8.78 -22.06
CA ILE A 85 -0.08 -7.61 -21.82
C ILE A 85 1.20 -8.03 -21.09
N ASP A 86 2.21 -7.18 -21.14
CA ASP A 86 3.41 -7.34 -20.30
C ASP A 86 3.09 -6.93 -18.85
N PRO A 87 3.20 -7.84 -17.86
CA PRO A 87 2.95 -7.52 -16.47
C PRO A 87 4.13 -6.82 -15.77
N ALA A 88 5.33 -6.75 -16.37
CA ALA A 88 6.51 -6.20 -15.72
C ALA A 88 6.35 -4.74 -15.22
N PRO A 89 5.78 -3.79 -16.00
CA PRO A 89 5.53 -2.43 -15.52
C PRO A 89 4.56 -2.38 -14.34
N ILE A 90 3.60 -3.31 -14.31
CA ILE A 90 2.59 -3.41 -13.26
C ILE A 90 3.23 -3.88 -11.95
N TYR A 91 4.13 -4.87 -12.01
CA TYR A 91 4.90 -5.30 -10.84
C TYR A 91 5.76 -4.17 -10.27
N ALA A 92 6.49 -3.44 -11.13
CA ALA A 92 7.33 -2.31 -10.70
C ALA A 92 6.48 -1.20 -10.04
N PHE A 93 5.32 -0.89 -10.62
CA PHE A 93 4.38 0.05 -10.02
C PHE A 93 3.92 -0.39 -8.63
N LEU A 94 3.47 -1.65 -8.48
CA LEU A 94 3.01 -2.16 -7.19
C LEU A 94 4.12 -2.20 -6.14
N ASP A 95 5.35 -2.50 -6.53
CA ASP A 95 6.49 -2.49 -5.61
C ASP A 95 6.81 -1.09 -5.11
N ALA A 96 6.79 -0.08 -6.00
CA ALA A 96 6.93 1.31 -5.62
C ALA A 96 5.83 1.76 -4.64
N GLN A 97 4.57 1.37 -4.88
CA GLN A 97 3.46 1.69 -3.98
C GLN A 97 3.58 1.00 -2.62
N LYS A 98 4.04 -0.25 -2.58
CA LYS A 98 4.34 -0.97 -1.33
C LYS A 98 5.46 -0.29 -0.55
N GLY A 99 6.53 0.16 -1.23
CA GLY A 99 7.62 0.91 -0.61
C GLY A 99 7.11 2.15 0.11
N ILE A 100 6.32 2.97 -0.58
CA ILE A 100 5.69 4.17 -0.02
C ILE A 100 4.80 3.85 1.21
N THR A 101 4.00 2.80 1.12
CA THR A 101 3.10 2.38 2.21
C THR A 101 3.91 1.91 3.43
N ASN A 102 4.99 1.17 3.20
CA ASN A 102 5.87 0.71 4.26
C ASN A 102 6.59 1.88 4.94
N GLU A 103 7.08 2.86 4.18
CA GLU A 103 7.67 4.08 4.73
C GLU A 103 6.69 4.86 5.60
N HIS A 104 5.45 5.01 5.15
CA HIS A 104 4.39 5.65 5.93
C HIS A 104 4.12 4.91 7.25
N ASN A 105 3.99 3.58 7.20
CA ASN A 105 3.78 2.77 8.40
C ASN A 105 4.97 2.86 9.37
N ILE A 106 6.20 2.81 8.85
CA ILE A 106 7.42 2.98 9.66
C ILE A 106 7.42 4.34 10.36
N TRP A 107 7.03 5.40 9.64
CA TRP A 107 6.90 6.74 10.17
C TRP A 107 5.83 6.85 11.26
N LEU A 108 4.63 6.29 11.05
CA LEU A 108 3.58 6.22 12.08
C LEU A 108 4.09 5.54 13.35
N HIS A 109 4.73 4.36 13.19
CA HIS A 109 5.30 3.62 14.32
C HIS A 109 6.45 4.36 15.00
N GLN A 110 7.22 5.17 14.27
CA GLN A 110 8.25 6.01 14.86
C GLN A 110 7.65 7.06 15.80
N ILE A 111 6.55 7.72 15.37
CA ILE A 111 5.83 8.68 16.20
C ILE A 111 5.24 7.98 17.44
N GLU A 112 4.63 6.82 17.26
CA GLU A 112 4.07 6.03 18.37
C GLU A 112 5.14 5.67 19.40
N ARG A 113 6.29 5.15 18.96
CA ARG A 113 7.41 4.82 19.86
C ARG A 113 7.95 6.05 20.59
N LEU A 114 8.07 7.18 19.89
CA LEU A 114 8.56 8.40 20.51
C LEU A 114 7.57 8.95 21.54
N ARG A 115 6.27 8.91 21.25
CA ARG A 115 5.21 9.29 22.18
C ARG A 115 5.26 8.44 23.44
N GLU A 116 5.28 7.12 23.30
CA GLU A 116 5.41 6.18 24.43
C GLU A 116 6.64 6.47 25.28
N ARG A 117 7.77 6.78 24.63
CA ARG A 117 8.99 7.13 25.33
C ARG A 117 8.85 8.43 26.12
N MET A 118 8.23 9.47 25.54
CA MET A 118 8.01 10.76 26.21
C MET A 118 7.08 10.67 27.42
N LEU A 119 6.17 9.69 27.45
CA LEU A 119 5.33 9.44 28.62
C LEU A 119 6.10 8.84 29.80
N ASN A 120 7.29 8.26 29.58
CA ASN A 120 8.04 7.53 30.60
C ASN A 120 9.41 8.15 30.91
N ASP A 121 9.97 8.94 30.00
CA ASP A 121 11.33 9.50 30.11
C ASP A 121 11.33 11.01 29.83
N ALA A 122 11.68 11.81 30.84
CA ALA A 122 11.80 13.27 30.71
C ALA A 122 12.90 13.68 29.73
N LYS A 123 13.97 12.88 29.57
CA LYS A 123 15.05 13.16 28.62
C LYS A 123 14.58 13.07 27.17
N ALA A 124 13.58 12.23 26.90
CA ALA A 124 12.98 12.15 25.57
C ALA A 124 12.22 13.43 25.21
N VAL A 125 11.61 14.08 26.20
CA VAL A 125 10.94 15.37 26.04
C VAL A 125 11.94 16.48 25.75
N GLU A 126 13.03 16.53 26.52
CA GLU A 126 14.12 17.49 26.31
C GLU A 126 14.74 17.35 24.92
N LYS A 127 15.01 16.11 24.49
CA LYS A 127 15.51 15.83 23.15
C LYS A 127 14.54 16.32 22.07
N PHE A 128 13.25 16.04 22.21
CA PHE A 128 12.26 16.48 21.22
C PHE A 128 12.19 18.02 21.11
N ILE A 129 12.28 18.73 22.24
CA ILE A 129 12.32 20.20 22.26
C ILE A 129 13.59 20.73 21.58
N ALA A 130 14.72 20.05 21.76
CA ALA A 130 15.98 20.42 21.10
C ALA A 130 15.93 20.18 19.58
N ASP A 131 15.34 19.07 19.15
CA ASP A 131 15.18 18.70 17.74
C ASP A 131 14.13 19.61 17.03
N TYR A 132 13.11 20.09 17.75
CA TYR A 132 12.03 20.91 17.22
C TYR A 132 11.78 22.19 18.06
N PRO A 133 12.62 23.23 17.94
CA PRO A 133 12.54 24.44 18.78
C PRO A 133 11.25 25.26 18.63
N SER A 134 10.49 25.05 17.54
CA SER A 134 9.23 25.74 17.27
C SER A 134 8.02 25.14 18.01
N VAL A 135 8.20 24.03 18.75
CA VAL A 135 7.10 23.42 19.50
C VAL A 135 6.67 24.30 20.67
N ASP A 136 5.36 24.41 20.91
CA ASP A 136 4.85 24.99 22.15
C ASP A 136 5.18 24.04 23.32
N ILE A 137 6.24 24.38 24.05
CA ILE A 137 6.75 23.61 25.19
C ILE A 137 5.70 23.49 26.30
N GLN A 138 4.90 24.54 26.53
CA GLN A 138 3.89 24.53 27.59
C GLN A 138 2.76 23.59 27.23
N HIS A 139 2.26 23.67 26.00
CA HIS A 139 1.22 22.77 25.49
C HIS A 139 1.70 21.31 25.46
N LEU A 140 2.92 21.05 24.98
CA LEU A 140 3.52 19.71 24.95
C LEU A 140 3.58 19.09 26.35
N ARG A 141 4.10 19.83 27.34
CA ARG A 141 4.18 19.35 28.73
C ARG A 141 2.80 19.11 29.34
N GLN A 142 1.81 19.93 28.99
CA GLN A 142 0.44 19.74 29.45
C GLN A 142 -0.17 18.45 28.88
N LEU A 143 0.01 18.18 27.59
CA LEU A 143 -0.45 16.95 26.95
C LEU A 143 0.18 15.71 27.58
N ILE A 144 1.48 15.72 27.85
CA ILE A 144 2.19 14.58 28.48
C ILE A 144 1.62 14.29 29.87
N ARG A 145 1.46 15.32 30.72
CA ARG A 145 0.89 15.15 32.07
C ARG A 145 -0.54 14.61 32.02
N ASN A 146 -1.36 15.13 31.11
CA ASN A 146 -2.73 14.67 30.93
C ASN A 146 -2.76 13.20 30.44
N ALA A 147 -1.91 12.83 29.48
CA ALA A 147 -1.82 11.47 28.96
C ALA A 147 -1.35 10.47 30.04
N GLN A 148 -0.39 10.85 30.89
CA GLN A 148 0.03 10.05 32.04
C GLN A 148 -1.12 9.85 33.04
N LYS A 149 -1.90 10.90 33.31
CA LYS A 149 -3.06 10.84 34.21
C LYS A 149 -4.17 9.96 33.64
N GLU A 150 -4.47 10.07 32.34
CA GLU A 150 -5.41 9.20 31.63
C GLU A 150 -4.98 7.73 31.74
N ARG A 151 -3.70 7.42 31.50
CA ARG A 151 -3.14 6.07 31.62
C ARG A 151 -3.28 5.52 33.04
N GLN A 152 -2.93 6.31 34.05
CA GLN A 152 -3.07 5.91 35.45
C GLN A 152 -4.53 5.65 35.84
N GLN A 153 -5.47 6.43 35.31
CA GLN A 153 -6.90 6.22 35.55
C GLN A 153 -7.42 4.95 34.87
N GLN A 154 -6.94 4.63 33.66
CA GLN A 154 -7.25 3.38 32.97
C GLN A 154 -6.68 2.16 33.71
N GLU A 155 -5.43 2.24 34.18
CA GLU A 155 -4.81 1.20 35.02
C GLU A 155 -5.57 1.00 36.34
N ALA A 156 -6.15 2.06 36.89
CA ALA A 156 -7.04 2.01 38.06
C ALA A 156 -8.47 1.53 37.74
N GLY A 157 -8.73 1.02 36.53
CA GLY A 157 -10.02 0.46 36.11
C GLY A 157 -11.08 1.48 35.73
N LYS A 158 -10.74 2.77 35.61
CA LYS A 158 -11.68 3.80 35.15
C LYS A 158 -11.73 3.84 33.63
N HIS A 159 -12.93 3.91 33.08
CA HIS A 159 -13.12 4.12 31.65
C HIS A 159 -12.89 5.60 31.28
N VAL A 160 -11.63 5.94 31.01
CA VAL A 160 -11.23 7.28 30.57
C VAL A 160 -10.73 7.19 29.13
N PRO A 161 -11.28 7.96 28.18
CA PRO A 161 -10.80 7.95 26.80
C PRO A 161 -9.39 8.58 26.72
N PRO A 162 -8.45 8.01 25.94
CA PRO A 162 -7.08 8.50 25.83
C PRO A 162 -6.99 9.72 24.90
N LYS A 163 -7.63 10.84 25.28
CA LYS A 163 -7.74 12.05 24.45
C LYS A 163 -6.39 12.76 24.35
N ALA A 164 -5.74 13.06 25.48
CA ALA A 164 -4.45 13.72 25.49
C ALA A 164 -3.37 12.88 24.79
N PHE A 165 -3.45 11.55 24.89
CA PHE A 165 -2.56 10.64 24.18
C PHE A 165 -2.73 10.68 22.64
N ARG A 166 -3.97 10.86 22.16
CA ARG A 166 -4.25 11.06 20.72
C ARG A 166 -3.82 12.45 20.26
N GLU A 167 -4.09 13.49 21.04
CA GLU A 167 -3.67 14.87 20.74
C GLU A 167 -2.15 15.01 20.70
N LEU A 168 -1.43 14.34 21.61
CA LEU A 168 0.03 14.30 21.59
C LEU A 168 0.58 13.69 20.29
N PHE A 169 -0.06 12.63 19.78
CA PHE A 169 0.31 12.04 18.50
C PHE A 169 0.08 13.02 17.34
N GLN A 170 -1.06 13.73 17.32
CA GLN A 170 -1.35 14.72 16.28
C GLN A 170 -0.37 15.89 16.31
N LEU A 171 -0.04 16.40 17.51
CA LEU A 171 0.99 17.42 17.68
C LEU A 171 2.34 16.95 17.13
N MET A 172 2.76 15.72 17.43
CA MET A 172 4.05 15.21 16.94
C MET A 172 4.05 15.02 15.42
N LYS A 173 2.90 14.59 14.86
CA LYS A 173 2.71 14.43 13.42
C LYS A 173 2.88 15.74 12.63
N THR A 174 2.58 16.90 13.22
CA THR A 174 2.78 18.19 12.51
C THR A 174 4.26 18.60 12.38
N PHE A 175 5.13 18.10 13.26
CA PHE A 175 6.57 18.44 13.25
C PHE A 175 7.44 17.39 12.56
N ILE A 176 7.04 16.12 12.61
CA ILE A 176 7.82 15.02 12.01
C ILE A 176 7.39 14.89 10.55
N LYS A 177 8.32 15.17 9.62
CA LYS A 177 8.08 15.12 8.16
C LYS A 177 7.43 13.79 7.75
N GLU A 178 6.24 13.88 7.18
CA GLU A 178 5.54 12.73 6.59
C GLU A 178 6.28 12.29 5.31
N PRO A 179 6.55 10.99 5.12
CA PRO A 179 7.02 10.50 3.82
C PRO A 179 5.95 10.76 2.76
N ALA A 180 6.32 10.85 1.49
CA ALA A 180 5.36 11.12 0.42
C ALA A 180 4.34 9.98 0.33
N THR A 181 3.19 10.13 0.98
CA THR A 181 2.12 9.13 0.97
C THR A 181 1.47 9.12 -0.41
N GLY A 182 1.65 8.02 -1.17
CA GLY A 182 1.07 7.81 -2.51
C GLY A 182 -0.46 7.65 -2.51
N TYR A 183 -1.07 7.66 -1.32
CA TYR A 183 -2.51 7.76 -1.10
C TYR A 183 -2.90 9.22 -0.88
N GLN A 184 -2.92 10.01 -1.94
CA GLN A 184 -3.83 11.16 -1.96
C GLN A 184 -5.22 10.64 -2.31
N ASN A 185 -6.07 10.51 -1.29
CA ASN A 185 -7.51 10.53 -1.49
C ASN A 185 -7.89 11.95 -1.95
N GLU A 186 -7.73 12.23 -3.24
CA GLU A 186 -8.44 13.33 -3.93
C GLU A 186 -9.93 12.96 -4.10
N ALA A 187 -10.60 12.68 -2.99
CA ALA A 187 -12.04 12.39 -2.94
C ALA A 187 -12.76 13.33 -1.96
N ALA A 188 -12.23 14.54 -1.77
CA ALA A 188 -12.84 15.56 -0.92
C ALA A 188 -12.58 16.99 -1.45
N SER A 189 -12.70 17.20 -2.76
CA SER A 189 -12.66 18.54 -3.36
C SER A 189 -13.53 18.68 -4.61
N ASP A 190 -14.69 18.02 -4.65
CA ASP A 190 -15.76 18.32 -5.62
C ASP A 190 -17.08 18.56 -4.86
N GLU A 191 -17.02 19.44 -3.86
CA GLU A 191 -18.21 20.14 -3.35
C GLU A 191 -17.81 21.61 -3.13
N GLU A 192 -17.69 22.37 -4.20
CA GLU A 192 -18.03 23.78 -4.15
C GLU A 192 -18.30 24.33 -5.55
N ASN A 193 -19.50 24.92 -5.66
CA ASN A 193 -19.95 25.86 -6.69
C ASN A 193 -20.68 25.30 -7.92
N THR A 194 -21.97 25.03 -7.74
CA THR A 194 -22.97 25.35 -8.77
C THR A 194 -24.14 26.06 -8.10
N GLU A 195 -23.96 27.36 -7.87
CA GLU A 195 -25.06 28.32 -7.79
C GLU A 195 -24.73 29.47 -8.75
N GLU A 196 -25.35 29.43 -9.94
CA GLU A 196 -25.92 30.60 -10.61
C GLU A 196 -27.02 30.16 -11.59
#